data_AF-A0A3C0BH78-F1
#
_entry.id   AF-A0A3C0BH78-F1
#
_cell.length_a   1.000
_cell.length_b   1.000
_cell.length_c   1.000
_cell.angle_alpha   90.00
_cell.angle_beta   90.00
_cell.angle_gamma   90.00
#
_symmetry.space_group_name_H-M   'P 1'
#
loop_
_entity.id
_entity.type
_entity.pdbx_description
1 polymer ?
#
loop_
_entity_poly.entity_id
_entity_poly.type
_entity_poly.pdbx_seq_one_letter_code
_entity_poly.pdbx_strand_id
1 'polypeptide(L)'
;AGMTVLTQFTIEGAWEGLRSKWILIGKDGNRIEHEFVQRLYSAIELKRMMLASGFRSAEIYGDFDFSPYNEKARTMVIVARK
;
A
#
# COMPACT_ATOMS: atom_id res chain seq x y z
N ALA A 1 -3.15 16.22 -18.69
CA ALA A 1 -2.41 15.77 -19.90
C ALA A 1 -2.26 14.25 -19.83
N GLY A 2 -2.35 13.54 -20.95
CA GLY A 2 -2.17 12.07 -20.98
C GLY A 2 -0.69 11.68 -21.06
N MET A 3 -0.32 10.56 -20.44
CA MET A 3 1.01 9.96 -20.49
C MET A 3 0.89 8.48 -20.92
N THR A 4 1.90 7.95 -21.61
CA THR A 4 2.06 6.50 -21.80
C THR A 4 2.75 5.93 -20.57
N VAL A 5 2.19 4.88 -19.98
CA VAL A 5 2.78 4.21 -18.81
C VAL A 5 3.21 2.80 -19.22
N LEU A 6 4.50 2.51 -19.08
CA LEU A 6 5.04 1.16 -19.20
C LEU A 6 5.31 0.62 -17.80
N THR A 7 4.84 -0.59 -17.54
CA THR A 7 5.03 -1.27 -16.26
C THR A 7 5.88 -2.53 -16.43
N GLN A 8 6.79 -2.74 -15.49
CA GLN A 8 7.56 -3.97 -15.37
C GLN A 8 7.40 -4.48 -13.94
N PHE A 9 7.09 -5.77 -13.82
CA PHE A 9 6.80 -6.41 -12.55
C PHE A 9 7.74 -7.60 -12.33
N THR A 10 8.30 -7.70 -11.15
CA THR A 10 9.08 -8.86 -10.69
C THR A 10 8.73 -9.19 -9.25
N ILE A 11 8.84 -10.47 -8.89
CA ILE A 11 8.57 -10.94 -7.53
C ILE A 11 9.86 -10.89 -6.71
N GLU A 12 9.77 -10.29 -5.52
CA GLU A 12 10.85 -10.30 -4.55
C GLU A 12 10.73 -11.51 -3.63
N GLY A 13 11.84 -12.25 -3.48
CA GLY A 13 11.94 -13.39 -2.58
C GLY A 13 10.83 -14.43 -2.80
N ALA A 14 10.38 -15.05 -1.71
CA ALA A 14 9.25 -15.99 -1.72
C ALA A 14 7.92 -15.24 -1.59
N TRP A 15 7.63 -14.32 -2.52
CA TRP A 15 6.43 -13.44 -2.49
C TRP A 15 6.44 -12.43 -1.34
N GLU A 16 7.61 -11.92 -1.01
CA GLU A 16 7.80 -10.89 0.02
C GLU A 16 7.38 -9.51 -0.47
N GLY A 17 7.31 -9.31 -1.79
CA GLY A 17 6.80 -8.09 -2.40
C GLY A 17 6.75 -8.18 -3.91
N LEU A 18 6.00 -7.26 -4.51
CA LEU A 18 5.96 -7.00 -5.94
C LEU A 18 6.84 -5.78 -6.22
N ARG A 19 7.99 -6.00 -6.85
CA ARG A 19 8.79 -4.92 -7.41
C ARG A 19 8.10 -4.41 -8.67
N SER A 20 7.72 -3.14 -8.63
CA SER A 20 7.02 -2.45 -9.70
C SER A 20 7.87 -1.31 -10.21
N LYS A 21 8.25 -1.38 -11.48
CA LYS A 21 8.90 -0.27 -12.19
C LYS A 21 7.91 0.37 -13.14
N TRP A 22 7.71 1.66 -12.98
CA TRP A 22 6.78 2.48 -13.73
C TRP A 22 7.57 3.50 -14.53
N ILE A 23 7.41 3.47 -15.85
CA ILE A 23 8.07 4.37 -16.79
C ILE A 23 6.98 5.21 -17.43
N LEU A 24 6.93 6.49 -17.08
CA LEU A 24 5.98 7.45 -17.61
C LEU A 24 6.64 8.21 -18.76
N ILE A 25 5.98 8.22 -19.91
CA ILE A 25 6.45 8.87 -21.14
C ILE A 25 5.42 9.92 -21.55
N GLY A 26 5.81 11.19 -21.51
CA GLY A 26 4.97 12.29 -22.00
C GLY A 26 5.06 12.47 -23.51
N LYS A 27 4.20 13.36 -24.03
CA LYS A 27 4.08 13.60 -25.48
C LYS A 27 5.31 14.29 -26.09
N ASP A 28 6.05 15.02 -25.28
CA ASP A 28 7.33 15.65 -25.62
C ASP A 28 8.52 14.67 -25.54
N GLY A 29 8.25 13.40 -25.23
CA GLY A 29 9.27 12.37 -25.05
C GLY A 29 9.95 12.43 -23.68
N ASN A 30 9.49 13.29 -22.76
CA ASN A 30 10.01 13.30 -21.41
C ASN A 30 9.75 11.94 -20.73
N ARG A 31 10.69 11.53 -19.88
CA ARG A 31 10.68 10.19 -19.29
C ARG A 31 10.92 10.29 -17.79
N ILE A 32 10.00 9.73 -17.01
CA ILE A 32 10.08 9.67 -15.56
C ILE A 32 10.01 8.20 -15.17
N GLU A 33 10.90 7.76 -14.29
CA GLU A 33 10.89 6.39 -13.76
C GLU A 33 10.67 6.40 -12.25
N HIS A 34 9.82 5.50 -11.81
CA HIS A 34 9.65 5.16 -10.40
C HIS A 34 9.82 3.66 -10.24
N GLU A 35 10.54 3.25 -9.22
CA GLU A 35 10.67 1.84 -8.85
C GLU A 35 10.42 1.69 -7.35
N PHE A 36 9.53 0.77 -7.00
CA PHE A 36 9.14 0.52 -5.62
C PHE A 36 8.79 -0.96 -5.44
N VAL A 37 9.01 -1.47 -4.23
CA VAL A 37 8.54 -2.79 -3.81
C VAL A 37 7.33 -2.60 -2.93
N GLN A 38 6.21 -3.24 -3.30
CA GLN A 38 4.97 -3.16 -2.54
C GLN A 38 4.54 -4.55 -2.07
N ARG A 39 4.01 -4.60 -0.84
CA ARG A 39 3.26 -5.75 -0.34
C ARG A 39 1.89 -5.28 0.10
N LEU A 40 0.87 -5.91 -0.45
CA LEU A 40 -0.51 -5.64 -0.06
C LEU A 40 -0.86 -6.52 1.13
N TYR A 41 -1.47 -5.90 2.13
CA TYR A 41 -2.07 -6.57 3.25
C TYR A 41 -3.52 -6.15 3.34
N SER A 42 -4.39 -7.10 3.64
CA SER A 42 -5.72 -6.77 4.11
C SER A 42 -5.64 -6.14 5.50
N ALA A 43 -6.60 -5.27 5.83
CA ALA A 43 -6.69 -4.68 7.17
C ALA A 43 -6.78 -5.74 8.28
N ILE A 44 -7.44 -6.88 8.01
CA ILE A 44 -7.57 -7.98 8.97
C ILE A 44 -6.25 -8.72 9.21
N GLU A 45 -5.39 -8.87 8.20
CA GLU A 45 -4.06 -9.45 8.37
C GLU A 45 -3.19 -8.56 9.25
N LEU A 46 -3.16 -7.26 8.99
CA LEU A 46 -2.42 -6.31 9.81
C LEU A 46 -2.92 -6.30 11.25
N LYS A 47 -4.24 -6.31 11.47
CA LYS A 47 -4.81 -6.43 12.82
C LYS A 47 -4.36 -7.70 13.53
N ARG A 48 -4.38 -8.86 12.86
CA ARG A 48 -3.91 -10.12 13.45
C ARG A 48 -2.42 -10.06 13.79
N MET A 49 -1.59 -9.47 12.93
CA MET A 49 -0.16 -9.29 13.18
C MET A 49 0.09 -8.39 14.40
N MET A 50 -0.67 -7.31 14.57
CA MET A 50 -0.58 -6.44 15.75
C MET A 50 -0.96 -7.19 17.04
N LEU A 51 -2.06 -7.96 17.03
CA LEU A 51 -2.44 -8.74 18.21
C LEU A 51 -1.39 -9.83 18.52
N ALA A 52 -0.87 -10.50 17.50
CA ALA A 52 0.16 -11.52 17.65
C ALA A 52 1.51 -10.96 18.17
N SER A 53 1.80 -9.67 17.95
CA SER A 53 3.00 -9.01 18.46
C SER A 53 2.86 -8.51 19.92
N GLY A 54 1.72 -8.75 20.57
CA GLY A 54 1.51 -8.51 22.00
C GLY A 54 0.72 -7.24 22.32
N PHE A 55 0.11 -6.57 21.33
CA PHE A 55 -0.88 -5.53 21.61
C PHE A 55 -2.18 -6.18 22.13
N ARG A 56 -2.77 -5.59 23.18
CA ARG A 56 -4.05 -6.01 23.77
C ARG A 56 -5.23 -5.69 22.87
N SER A 57 -5.14 -4.60 22.10
CA SER A 57 -6.18 -4.20 21.16
C SER A 57 -5.57 -3.59 19.91
N ALA A 58 -6.31 -3.71 18.80
CA ALA A 58 -6.00 -3.11 17.51
C ALA A 58 -7.33 -2.78 16.81
N GLU A 59 -7.69 -1.49 16.79
CA GLU A 59 -8.87 -0.98 16.09
C GLU A 59 -8.46 -0.38 14.74
N ILE A 60 -9.32 -0.61 13.74
CA ILE A 60 -9.08 -0.17 12.36
C ILE A 60 -10.04 0.97 12.06
N TYR A 61 -9.51 2.07 11.54
CA TYR A 61 -10.24 3.25 11.13
C TYR A 61 -9.87 3.64 9.69
N GLY A 62 -10.79 4.31 9.03
CA GLY A 62 -10.54 5.10 7.83
C GLY A 62 -10.17 6.52 8.23
N ASP A 63 -9.20 7.09 7.52
CA ASP A 63 -8.78 8.48 7.70
C ASP A 63 -8.38 8.82 9.16
N PHE A 64 -8.20 10.11 9.46
CA PHE A 64 -7.67 10.59 10.76
C PHE A 64 -8.77 11.09 11.71
N ASP A 65 -10.03 10.86 11.39
CA ASP A 65 -11.22 11.30 12.13
C ASP A 65 -11.99 10.14 12.79
N PHE A 66 -11.36 8.97 12.87
CA PHE A 66 -11.94 7.73 13.39
C PHE A 66 -13.14 7.21 12.58
N SER A 67 -13.27 7.59 11.30
CA SER A 67 -14.31 7.03 10.44
C SER A 67 -14.13 5.52 10.20
N PRO A 68 -15.17 4.79 9.75
CA PRO A 68 -15.02 3.38 9.39
C PRO A 68 -14.10 3.19 8.17
N TYR A 69 -13.22 2.18 8.23
CA TYR A 69 -12.42 1.81 7.06
C TYR A 69 -13.27 1.10 6.01
N ASN A 70 -13.38 1.68 4.82
CA ASN A 70 -14.13 1.16 3.67
C ASN A 70 -13.50 1.61 2.34
N GLU A 71 -14.14 1.31 1.22
CA GLU A 71 -13.66 1.63 -0.14
C GLU A 71 -13.56 3.12 -0.45
N LYS A 72 -14.12 3.99 0.39
CA LYS A 72 -14.09 5.44 0.25
C LYS A 72 -13.02 6.11 1.13
N ALA A 73 -12.43 5.37 2.08
CA ALA A 73 -11.39 5.90 2.95
C ALA A 73 -10.12 6.20 2.14
N ARG A 74 -9.49 7.36 2.36
CA ARG A 74 -8.26 7.73 1.64
C ARG A 74 -7.03 7.03 2.20
N THR A 75 -7.08 6.67 3.47
CA THR A 75 -6.04 5.91 4.16
C THR A 75 -6.64 5.02 5.24
N MET A 76 -5.91 3.96 5.61
CA MET A 76 -6.23 3.11 6.76
C MET A 76 -5.36 3.53 7.94
N VAL A 77 -5.96 3.67 9.12
CA VAL A 77 -5.28 3.93 10.39
C VAL A 77 -5.55 2.76 11.34
N ILE A 78 -4.51 2.22 11.96
CA ILE A 78 -4.64 1.23 13.03
C ILE A 78 -4.19 1.88 14.34
N VAL A 79 -5.06 1.87 15.35
CA VAL A 79 -4.73 2.28 16.71
C VAL A 79 -4.56 1.02 17.54
N ALA A 80 -3.39 0.82 18.13
CA ALA A 80 -3.07 -0.34 18.93
C ALA A 80 -2.67 0.04 20.36
N ARG A 81 -3.02 -0.79 21.35
CA ARG A 81 -2.73 -0.57 22.78
C ARG A 81 -2.01 -1.76 23.39
N LYS A 82 -1.00 -1.51 24.23
CA LYS A 82 -0.21 -2.53 24.94
C LYS A 82 -0.87 -2.98 26.24
#